data_AF-A0A0M3JTR9-F1
#
_entry.id   AF-A0A0M3JTR9-F1
#
_cell.length_a   1.000
_cell.length_b   1.000
_cell.length_c   1.000
_cell.angle_alpha   90.00
_cell.angle_beta   90.00
_cell.angle_gamma   90.00
#
_symmetry.space_group_name_H-M   'P 1'
#
loop_
_entity.id
_entity.type
_entity.pdbx_description
1 polymer ?
#
loop_
_entity_poly.entity_id
_entity_poly.type
_entity_poly.pdbx_seq_one_letter_code
_entity_poly.pdbx_strand_id
1 'polypeptide(L)'
;MVVIEASERFYQQIIDAHNRFRAQHGSEPLVVSAELSEQAQNWANKLALRGHLAYCELPGIGENITFFPLWIDGEKVVEHWYNEHVKYEYDTPGWQAGTNYFTQVVWKSTSEIGIGRSFVAARPVEQQTALGAIALPTPTITAVQQRELNAINNNSNDIGACHNGDNIDSDINTANKILLTTSSESTSNNPFPGEQIVVVFYRPAGNNNRAGQFATNVLKPKVVSN
;
A
#
# COMPACT_ATOMS: atom_id res chain seq x y z
N MET A 1 -7.48 -8.90 -28.42
CA MET A 1 -6.36 -8.50 -27.53
C MET A 1 -6.99 -7.68 -26.42
N VAL A 2 -7.13 -8.25 -25.22
CA VAL A 2 -7.73 -7.52 -24.08
C VAL A 2 -6.68 -6.54 -23.59
N VAL A 3 -7.00 -5.24 -23.64
CA VAL A 3 -6.15 -4.20 -23.05
C VAL A 3 -6.44 -4.25 -21.55
N ILE A 4 -5.52 -4.84 -20.79
CA ILE A 4 -5.58 -4.82 -19.32
C ILE A 4 -5.22 -3.40 -18.89
N GLU A 5 -6.04 -2.77 -18.04
CA GLU A 5 -5.77 -1.41 -17.57
C GLU A 5 -4.49 -1.38 -16.71
N ALA A 6 -3.79 -0.23 -16.68
CA ALA A 6 -2.50 -0.12 -15.97
C ALA A 6 -2.60 -0.48 -14.48
N SER A 7 -3.76 -0.22 -13.86
CA SER A 7 -4.04 -0.55 -12.46
C SER A 7 -4.34 -2.03 -12.25
N GLU A 8 -5.04 -2.68 -13.18
CA GLU A 8 -5.22 -4.14 -13.17
C GLU A 8 -3.88 -4.86 -13.29
N ARG A 9 -2.97 -4.39 -14.16
CA ARG A 9 -1.62 -4.96 -14.28
C ARG A 9 -0.84 -4.82 -12.96
N PHE A 10 -0.90 -3.66 -12.33
CA PHE A 10 -0.22 -3.42 -11.05
C PHE A 10 -0.73 -4.36 -9.94
N TYR A 11 -2.05 -4.54 -9.85
CA TYR A 11 -2.65 -5.47 -8.87
C TYR A 11 -2.28 -6.92 -9.17
N GLN A 12 -2.27 -7.32 -10.44
CA GLN A 12 -1.84 -8.66 -10.81
C GLN A 12 -0.38 -8.92 -10.42
N GLN A 13 0.53 -7.96 -10.63
CA GLN A 13 1.92 -8.07 -10.21
C GLN A 13 2.06 -8.26 -8.69
N ILE A 14 1.25 -7.57 -7.89
CA ILE A 14 1.22 -7.77 -6.43
C ILE A 14 0.78 -9.19 -6.10
N ILE A 15 -0.34 -9.66 -6.66
CA ILE A 15 -0.89 -11.00 -6.38
C ILE A 15 0.09 -12.09 -6.78
N ASP A 16 0.67 -11.99 -7.98
CA ASP A 16 1.61 -12.96 -8.52
C ASP A 16 2.88 -13.03 -7.65
N ALA A 17 3.42 -11.87 -7.25
CA ALA A 17 4.60 -11.82 -6.39
C ALA A 17 4.32 -12.42 -5.00
N HIS A 18 3.18 -12.12 -4.38
CA HIS A 18 2.77 -12.74 -3.11
C HIS A 18 2.72 -14.26 -3.25
N ASN A 19 2.02 -14.76 -4.26
CA ASN A 19 1.82 -16.19 -4.46
C ASN A 19 3.13 -16.92 -4.81
N ARG A 20 4.03 -16.26 -5.54
CA ARG A 20 5.39 -16.77 -5.81
C ARG A 20 6.18 -16.96 -4.53
N PHE A 21 6.23 -15.96 -3.64
CA PHE A 21 6.94 -16.08 -2.37
C PHE A 21 6.25 -17.07 -1.42
N ARG A 22 4.92 -17.05 -1.32
CA ARG A 22 4.17 -18.02 -0.52
C ARG A 22 4.44 -19.47 -0.93
N ALA A 23 4.51 -19.75 -2.24
CA ALA A 23 4.83 -21.07 -2.75
C ALA A 23 6.23 -21.56 -2.30
N GLN A 24 7.22 -20.66 -2.25
CA GLN A 24 8.56 -20.98 -1.72
C GLN A 24 8.50 -21.40 -0.26
N HIS A 25 7.59 -20.84 0.53
CA HIS A 25 7.40 -21.17 1.94
C HIS A 25 6.36 -22.29 2.19
N GLY A 26 5.78 -22.88 1.13
CA GLY A 26 4.76 -23.91 1.26
C GLY A 26 3.41 -23.41 1.79
N SER A 27 3.13 -22.12 1.60
CA SER A 27 1.84 -21.49 1.86
C SER A 27 0.99 -21.50 0.59
N GLU A 28 -0.31 -21.79 0.74
CA GLU A 28 -1.27 -21.81 -0.37
C GLU A 28 -1.43 -20.43 -1.03
N PRO A 29 -1.78 -20.33 -2.32
CA PRO A 29 -2.01 -19.04 -2.97
C PRO A 29 -3.18 -18.28 -2.34
N LEU A 30 -3.07 -16.95 -2.30
CA LEU A 30 -4.10 -16.05 -1.82
C LEU A 30 -5.18 -15.87 -2.90
N VAL A 31 -6.43 -15.76 -2.44
CA VAL A 31 -7.60 -15.43 -3.26
C VAL A 31 -7.94 -13.96 -3.10
N VAL A 32 -8.17 -13.26 -4.21
CA VAL A 32 -8.57 -11.86 -4.18
C VAL A 32 -9.99 -11.73 -3.63
N SER A 33 -10.17 -10.86 -2.63
CA SER A 33 -11.46 -10.48 -2.10
C SER A 33 -11.82 -9.06 -2.54
N ALA A 34 -12.88 -8.91 -3.33
CA ALA A 34 -13.38 -7.60 -3.76
C ALA A 34 -13.70 -6.67 -2.57
N GLU A 35 -14.30 -7.22 -1.50
CA GLU A 35 -14.62 -6.50 -0.27
C GLU A 35 -13.37 -5.91 0.40
N LEU A 36 -12.35 -6.73 0.66
CA LEU A 36 -11.06 -6.27 1.17
C LEU A 36 -10.37 -5.25 0.25
N SER A 37 -10.45 -5.41 -1.08
CA SER A 37 -9.86 -4.46 -2.02
C SER A 37 -10.56 -3.10 -1.97
N GLU A 38 -11.89 -3.07 -1.83
CA GLU A 38 -12.64 -1.84 -1.64
C GLU A 38 -12.23 -1.14 -0.34
N GLN A 39 -12.11 -1.89 0.77
CA GLN A 39 -11.65 -1.34 2.05
C GLN A 39 -10.21 -0.81 1.96
N ALA A 40 -9.31 -1.57 1.33
CA ALA A 40 -7.91 -1.17 1.14
C ALA A 40 -7.80 0.08 0.25
N GLN A 41 -8.62 0.18 -0.81
CA GLN A 41 -8.66 1.34 -1.69
C GLN A 41 -9.15 2.59 -0.95
N ASN A 42 -10.22 2.45 -0.17
CA ASN A 42 -10.74 3.53 0.66
C ASN A 42 -9.69 4.01 1.68
N TRP A 43 -8.92 3.09 2.25
CA TRP A 43 -7.83 3.44 3.15
C TRP A 43 -6.66 4.12 2.43
N ALA A 44 -6.23 3.60 1.28
CA ALA A 44 -5.20 4.21 0.45
C ALA A 44 -5.56 5.66 0.09
N ASN A 45 -6.81 5.93 -0.26
CA ASN A 45 -7.30 7.27 -0.57
C ASN A 45 -7.18 8.22 0.64
N LYS A 46 -7.56 7.77 1.84
CA LYS A 46 -7.40 8.58 3.06
C LYS A 46 -5.94 8.89 3.35
N LEU A 47 -5.08 7.89 3.26
CA LEU A 47 -3.66 8.07 3.54
C LEU A 47 -2.96 8.97 2.51
N ALA A 48 -3.37 8.88 1.24
CA ALA A 48 -2.88 9.78 0.20
C ALA A 48 -3.22 11.25 0.47
N LEU A 49 -4.43 11.52 1.00
CA LEU A 49 -4.83 12.87 1.42
C LEU A 49 -4.06 13.34 2.67
N ARG A 50 -3.77 12.44 3.61
CA ARG A 50 -3.02 12.76 4.84
C ARG A 50 -1.52 12.97 4.60
N GLY A 51 -0.95 12.33 3.59
CA GLY A 51 0.47 12.40 3.26
C GLY A 51 1.42 11.79 4.31
N HIS A 52 0.92 10.90 5.18
CA HIS A 52 1.71 10.10 6.12
C HIS A 52 1.04 8.75 6.40
N LEU A 53 1.81 7.76 6.86
CA LEU A 53 1.32 6.41 7.16
C LEU A 53 0.52 6.39 8.46
N ALA A 54 -0.60 5.68 8.44
CA ALA A 54 -1.36 5.28 9.61
C ALA A 54 -1.94 3.88 9.35
N TYR A 55 -2.08 3.08 10.40
CA TYR A 55 -2.64 1.73 10.31
C TYR A 55 -4.15 1.78 10.55
N CYS A 56 -4.91 0.98 9.80
CA CYS A 56 -6.38 0.92 9.90
C CYS A 56 -6.84 0.07 11.11
N GLU A 57 -6.00 -0.87 11.57
CA GLU A 57 -6.21 -1.73 12.76
C GLU A 57 -7.57 -2.48 12.80
N LEU A 58 -8.09 -2.90 11.64
CA LEU A 58 -9.36 -3.63 11.57
C LEU A 58 -9.27 -5.00 12.26
N PRO A 59 -10.25 -5.37 13.12
CA PRO A 59 -10.24 -6.67 13.78
C PRO A 59 -10.19 -7.83 12.78
N GLY A 60 -9.17 -8.68 12.91
CA GLY A 60 -9.02 -9.88 12.08
C GLY A 60 -8.49 -9.64 10.67
N ILE A 61 -8.14 -8.40 10.31
CA ILE A 61 -7.51 -8.03 9.05
C ILE A 61 -6.06 -7.64 9.30
N GLY A 62 -5.14 -8.27 8.59
CA GLY A 62 -3.72 -7.89 8.56
C GLY A 62 -3.48 -6.79 7.54
N GLU A 63 -2.38 -6.05 7.67
CA GLU A 63 -2.11 -4.88 6.84
C GLU A 63 -0.62 -4.72 6.52
N ASN A 64 -0.30 -4.50 5.24
CA ASN A 64 0.97 -3.93 4.80
C ASN A 64 0.68 -2.60 4.07
N ILE A 65 1.42 -1.54 4.40
CA ILE A 65 1.27 -0.22 3.77
C ILE A 65 2.64 0.34 3.43
N THR A 66 2.83 0.93 2.25
CA THR A 66 4.08 1.65 1.94
C THR A 66 3.85 2.77 0.93
N PHE A 67 4.60 3.86 1.09
CA PHE A 67 4.77 4.88 0.06
C PHE A 67 5.95 4.54 -0.84
N PHE A 68 5.75 4.65 -2.14
CA PHE A 68 6.79 4.44 -3.13
C PHE A 68 6.76 5.50 -4.21
N PRO A 69 7.88 5.73 -4.91
CA PRO A 69 7.85 6.45 -6.18
C PRO A 69 6.95 5.75 -7.21
N LEU A 70 6.34 6.52 -8.12
CA LEU A 70 5.36 6.00 -9.09
C LEU A 70 5.90 4.97 -10.09
N TRP A 71 7.21 4.98 -10.34
CA TRP A 71 7.86 4.05 -11.25
C TRP A 71 8.11 2.67 -10.63
N ILE A 72 7.90 2.53 -9.31
CA ILE A 72 7.91 1.22 -8.64
C ILE A 72 6.62 0.49 -9.03
N ASP A 73 6.78 -0.72 -9.59
CA ASP A 73 5.65 -1.55 -9.96
C ASP A 73 5.22 -2.48 -8.81
N GLY A 74 4.12 -3.22 -9.02
CA GLY A 74 3.53 -4.05 -7.97
C GLY A 74 4.45 -5.17 -7.48
N GLU A 75 5.29 -5.71 -8.37
CA GLU A 75 6.24 -6.77 -8.03
C GLU A 75 7.33 -6.23 -7.10
N LYS A 76 7.89 -5.06 -7.41
CA LYS A 76 8.91 -4.41 -6.59
C LYS A 76 8.43 -4.00 -5.21
N VAL A 77 7.14 -3.67 -5.05
CA VAL A 77 6.52 -3.45 -3.73
C VAL A 77 6.61 -4.71 -2.87
N VAL A 78 6.21 -5.86 -3.42
CA VAL A 78 6.19 -7.13 -2.68
C VAL A 78 7.60 -7.66 -2.45
N GLU A 79 8.52 -7.51 -3.41
CA GLU A 79 9.94 -7.82 -3.19
C GLU A 79 10.52 -7.02 -2.02
N HIS A 80 10.21 -5.73 -1.92
CA HIS A 80 10.66 -4.91 -0.80
C HIS A 80 10.18 -5.47 0.55
N TRP A 81 8.89 -5.83 0.65
CA TRP A 81 8.34 -6.46 1.86
C TRP A 81 8.97 -7.81 2.14
N TYR A 82 9.14 -8.65 1.12
CA TYR A 82 9.72 -9.97 1.26
C TYR A 82 11.19 -9.93 1.70
N ASN A 83 11.96 -8.94 1.26
CA ASN A 83 13.40 -8.81 1.58
C ASN A 83 13.70 -8.72 3.08
N GLU A 84 12.71 -8.44 3.94
CA GLU A 84 12.88 -8.57 5.38
C GLU A 84 13.15 -10.02 5.85
N HIS A 85 12.92 -11.03 5.00
CA HIS A 85 13.21 -12.44 5.28
C HIS A 85 14.66 -12.67 5.72
N VAL A 86 15.60 -11.84 5.27
CA VAL A 86 17.03 -11.94 5.63
C VAL A 86 17.29 -11.66 7.11
N LYS A 87 16.33 -11.03 7.80
CA LYS A 87 16.39 -10.70 9.23
C LYS A 87 15.64 -11.70 10.10
N TYR A 88 14.90 -12.64 9.51
CA TYR A 88 14.02 -13.55 10.26
C TYR A 88 14.75 -14.84 10.64
N GLU A 89 14.90 -15.06 11.95
CA GLU A 89 15.50 -16.26 12.52
C GLU A 89 14.44 -17.34 12.73
N TYR A 90 14.38 -18.31 11.81
CA TYR A 90 13.36 -19.37 11.82
C TYR A 90 13.48 -20.36 12.98
N ASP A 91 14.68 -20.52 13.56
CA ASP A 91 14.91 -21.44 14.69
C ASP A 91 14.43 -20.85 16.02
N THR A 92 14.16 -19.55 16.06
CA THR A 92 13.54 -18.83 17.17
C THR A 92 12.26 -18.14 16.72
N PRO A 93 11.21 -18.90 16.37
CA PRO A 93 10.02 -18.36 15.75
C PRO A 93 9.27 -17.44 16.71
N GLY A 94 8.97 -16.24 16.25
CA GLY A 94 8.26 -15.23 17.01
C GLY A 94 8.20 -13.91 16.25
N TRP A 95 7.63 -12.89 16.88
CA TRP A 95 7.75 -11.53 16.38
C TRP A 95 9.21 -11.09 16.46
N GLN A 96 9.73 -10.55 15.36
CA GLN A 96 11.09 -10.04 15.27
C GLN A 96 11.03 -8.64 14.64
N ALA A 97 11.84 -7.73 15.18
CA ALA A 97 11.80 -6.35 14.72
C ALA A 97 12.23 -6.25 13.26
N GLY A 98 11.43 -5.52 12.46
CA GLY A 98 11.72 -5.30 11.04
C GLY A 98 11.50 -6.52 10.15
N THR A 99 10.62 -7.45 10.56
CA THR A 99 10.17 -8.60 9.75
C THR A 99 8.67 -8.61 9.51
N ASN A 100 7.94 -7.57 9.92
CA ASN A 100 6.48 -7.53 9.94
C ASN A 100 5.87 -7.61 8.54
N TYR A 101 6.49 -6.99 7.53
CA TYR A 101 5.98 -7.06 6.17
C TYR A 101 6.21 -8.45 5.60
N PHE A 102 7.41 -9.00 5.77
CA PHE A 102 7.74 -10.35 5.32
C PHE A 102 6.82 -11.41 5.94
N THR A 103 6.68 -11.41 7.27
CA THR A 103 5.90 -12.44 7.96
C THR A 103 4.43 -12.41 7.58
N GLN A 104 3.89 -11.22 7.25
CA GLN A 104 2.53 -11.10 6.71
C GLN A 104 2.41 -11.66 5.29
N VAL A 105 3.38 -11.39 4.39
CA VAL A 105 3.39 -11.89 3.01
C VAL A 105 3.31 -13.43 2.98
N VAL A 106 4.12 -14.10 3.82
CA VAL A 106 4.22 -15.57 3.81
C VAL A 106 3.27 -16.27 4.77
N TRP A 107 2.47 -15.53 5.55
CA TRP A 107 1.66 -16.07 6.63
C TRP A 107 0.72 -17.20 6.16
N LYS A 108 1.03 -18.44 6.56
CA LYS A 108 0.39 -19.64 6.00
C LYS A 108 -1.14 -19.65 6.09
N SER A 109 -1.70 -19.24 7.23
CA SER A 109 -3.14 -19.30 7.46
C SER A 109 -3.92 -18.16 6.78
N THR A 110 -3.25 -17.12 6.27
CA THR A 110 -3.90 -16.09 5.48
C THR A 110 -4.31 -16.69 4.14
N SER A 111 -5.57 -16.48 3.74
CA SER A 111 -6.16 -17.07 2.53
C SER A 111 -6.68 -16.03 1.53
N GLU A 112 -6.99 -14.83 1.99
CA GLU A 112 -7.54 -13.76 1.16
C GLU A 112 -6.66 -12.50 1.18
N ILE A 113 -6.66 -11.79 0.06
CA ILE A 113 -5.94 -10.53 -0.14
C ILE A 113 -6.89 -9.46 -0.73
N GLY A 114 -6.75 -8.23 -0.26
CA GLY A 114 -7.35 -7.04 -0.86
C GLY A 114 -6.29 -5.98 -1.10
N ILE A 115 -6.37 -5.26 -2.22
CA ILE A 115 -5.35 -4.29 -2.63
C ILE A 115 -6.00 -2.95 -2.92
N GLY A 116 -5.39 -1.88 -2.40
CA GLY A 116 -5.71 -0.50 -2.69
C GLY A 116 -4.46 0.28 -3.09
N ARG A 117 -4.60 1.18 -4.04
CA ARG A 117 -3.51 2.06 -4.48
C ARG A 117 -4.03 3.47 -4.70
N SER A 118 -3.33 4.45 -4.16
CA SER A 118 -3.68 5.86 -4.33
C SER A 118 -2.44 6.70 -4.58
N PHE A 119 -2.61 7.94 -5.01
CA PHE A 119 -1.53 8.83 -5.43
C PHE A 119 -1.53 10.08 -4.55
N VAL A 120 -0.36 10.41 -4.01
CA VAL A 120 -0.16 11.62 -3.20
C VAL A 120 0.14 12.76 -4.15
N ALA A 121 -0.70 13.80 -4.17
CA ALA A 121 -0.36 15.01 -4.92
C ALA A 121 0.93 15.63 -4.34
N ALA A 122 1.85 16.07 -5.20
CA ALA A 122 3.05 16.75 -4.75
C ALA A 122 2.67 18.01 -3.95
N ARG A 123 3.24 18.17 -2.74
CA ARG A 123 3.00 19.38 -1.93
C ARG A 123 3.50 20.61 -2.69
N PRO A 124 2.82 21.77 -2.62
CA PRO A 124 3.31 23.02 -3.18
C PRO A 124 4.74 23.33 -2.71
N VAL A 125 5.57 23.85 -3.60
CA VAL A 125 7.01 24.12 -3.39
C VAL A 125 7.29 24.94 -2.12
N GLU A 126 6.37 25.82 -1.72
CA GLU A 126 6.46 26.64 -0.51
C GLU A 126 6.57 25.81 0.79
N GLN A 127 6.01 24.60 0.82
CA GLN A 127 6.16 23.67 1.94
C GLN A 127 7.40 22.78 1.83
N GLN A 128 8.00 22.63 0.64
CA GLN A 128 9.22 21.84 0.42
C GLN A 128 10.49 22.60 0.82
N THR A 129 10.50 23.94 0.73
CA THR A 129 11.62 24.79 1.14
C THR A 129 11.91 24.78 2.64
N ALA A 130 11.00 24.23 3.46
CA ALA A 130 11.26 23.98 4.89
C ALA A 130 12.20 22.77 5.14
N LEU A 131 12.51 21.94 4.12
CA LEU A 131 13.28 20.69 4.27
C LEU A 131 14.51 20.55 3.34
N GLY A 132 14.89 21.58 2.59
CA GLY A 132 16.23 21.67 1.98
C GLY A 132 16.59 20.70 0.84
N ALA A 133 15.61 20.14 0.11
CA ALA A 133 15.89 19.23 -1.01
C ALA A 133 16.11 19.95 -2.36
N ILE A 134 17.19 19.61 -3.05
CA ILE A 134 17.55 20.12 -4.39
C ILE A 134 16.79 19.31 -5.46
N ALA A 135 16.08 19.99 -6.37
CA ALA A 135 15.26 19.36 -7.40
C ALA A 135 16.11 18.71 -8.52
N LEU A 136 15.91 17.41 -8.75
CA LEU A 136 16.39 16.66 -9.93
C LEU A 136 15.25 16.49 -10.94
N PRO A 137 15.53 16.39 -12.26
CA PRO A 137 14.49 16.20 -13.28
C PRO A 137 13.79 14.83 -13.13
N THR A 138 12.46 14.80 -13.17
CA THR A 138 11.61 13.63 -12.84
C THR A 138 10.51 13.36 -13.87
N PRO A 139 10.01 12.10 -13.99
CA PRO A 139 9.08 11.68 -15.04
C PRO A 139 7.62 12.10 -14.80
N THR A 140 6.90 12.42 -15.88
CA THR A 140 5.47 12.82 -15.90
C THR A 140 4.52 11.63 -15.64
N ILE A 141 3.46 11.83 -14.87
CA ILE A 141 2.41 10.82 -14.64
C ILE A 141 1.55 10.60 -15.90
N THR A 142 1.01 9.39 -16.06
CA THR A 142 0.14 9.03 -17.19
C THR A 142 -1.28 9.61 -17.05
N ALA A 143 -2.00 9.74 -18.17
CA ALA A 143 -3.39 10.22 -18.16
C ALA A 143 -4.35 9.33 -17.33
N VAL A 144 -4.03 8.04 -17.17
CA VAL A 144 -4.79 7.10 -16.32
C VAL A 144 -4.59 7.45 -14.85
N GLN A 145 -3.32 7.60 -14.42
CA GLN A 145 -2.98 8.00 -13.04
C GLN A 145 -3.57 9.36 -12.68
N GLN A 146 -3.59 10.30 -13.64
CA GLN A 146 -4.23 11.61 -13.44
C GLN A 146 -5.75 11.50 -13.26
N ARG A 147 -6.43 10.62 -14.01
CA ARG A 147 -7.87 10.37 -13.83
C ARG A 147 -8.17 9.74 -12.47
N GLU A 148 -7.35 8.80 -12.03
CA GLU A 148 -7.47 8.16 -10.72
C GLU A 148 -7.26 9.18 -9.60
N LEU A 149 -6.25 10.03 -9.70
CA LEU A 149 -6.02 11.15 -8.77
C LEU A 149 -7.23 12.11 -8.71
N ASN A 150 -7.86 12.41 -9.84
CA ASN A 150 -9.04 13.28 -9.89
C ASN A 150 -10.29 12.61 -9.29
N ALA A 151 -10.43 11.27 -9.41
CA ALA A 151 -11.55 10.53 -8.84
C ALA A 151 -11.49 10.49 -7.31
N ILE A 152 -10.29 10.42 -6.73
CA ILE A 152 -10.06 10.46 -5.28
C ILE A 152 -10.64 11.75 -4.67
N ASN A 153 -10.44 12.89 -5.32
CA ASN A 153 -10.88 14.19 -4.81
C ASN A 153 -12.42 14.35 -4.78
N ASN A 154 -13.15 13.58 -5.59
CA ASN A 154 -14.59 13.74 -5.77
C ASN A 154 -15.44 12.79 -4.90
N ASN A 155 -14.86 11.78 -4.26
CA ASN A 155 -15.61 10.71 -3.56
C ASN A 155 -15.41 10.70 -2.03
N SER A 156 -14.99 11.83 -1.45
CA SER A 156 -14.57 11.96 -0.04
C SER A 156 -15.70 11.91 1.01
N ASN A 157 -16.95 11.59 0.64
CA ASN A 157 -18.11 11.75 1.54
C ASN A 157 -18.63 10.46 2.20
N ASP A 158 -18.09 9.28 1.89
CA ASP A 158 -18.50 8.03 2.56
C ASP A 158 -17.33 7.04 2.64
N ILE A 159 -16.59 7.06 3.75
CA ILE A 159 -15.30 6.36 3.86
C ILE A 159 -15.17 5.54 5.17
N GLY A 160 -16.30 5.16 5.77
CA GLY A 160 -16.45 4.81 7.20
C GLY A 160 -15.88 3.49 7.75
N ALA A 161 -14.84 2.88 7.17
CA ALA A 161 -14.33 1.59 7.70
C ALA A 161 -13.22 1.74 8.76
N CYS A 162 -12.21 2.59 8.50
CA CYS A 162 -10.97 2.53 9.30
C CYS A 162 -10.99 3.30 10.62
N HIS A 163 -11.77 4.36 10.82
CA HIS A 163 -11.79 5.15 12.06
C HIS A 163 -13.05 6.02 12.08
N ASN A 164 -14.00 5.77 13.00
CA ASN A 164 -15.19 6.62 13.23
C ASN A 164 -14.97 7.67 14.34
N GLY A 165 -13.73 7.87 14.80
CA GLY A 165 -13.46 8.65 16.03
C GLY A 165 -12.35 9.69 15.97
N ASP A 166 -11.57 9.75 14.89
CA ASP A 166 -10.60 10.85 14.70
C ASP A 166 -11.30 12.00 13.99
N ASN A 167 -10.86 13.24 14.22
CA ASN A 167 -11.30 14.47 13.54
C ASN A 167 -10.86 14.49 12.05
N ILE A 168 -11.06 13.37 11.34
CA ILE A 168 -10.62 13.12 9.96
C ILE A 168 -11.28 14.12 9.01
N ASP A 169 -12.53 14.45 9.28
CA ASP A 169 -13.30 15.39 8.48
C ASP A 169 -12.73 16.81 8.53
N SER A 170 -12.09 17.24 9.63
CA SER A 170 -11.52 18.60 9.72
C SER A 170 -10.23 18.77 8.93
N ASP A 171 -9.37 17.75 8.90
CA ASP A 171 -8.11 17.77 8.16
C ASP A 171 -8.35 17.60 6.66
N ILE A 172 -9.30 16.73 6.27
CA ILE A 172 -9.73 16.56 4.87
C ILE A 172 -10.37 17.83 4.32
N ASN A 173 -11.25 18.49 5.09
CA ASN A 173 -11.86 19.76 4.67
C ASN A 173 -10.82 20.87 4.46
N THR A 174 -9.76 20.88 5.27
CA THR A 174 -8.67 21.86 5.15
C THR A 174 -7.80 21.57 3.91
N ALA A 175 -7.44 20.32 3.66
CA ALA A 175 -6.67 19.90 2.48
C ALA A 175 -7.44 20.14 1.17
N ASN A 176 -8.74 19.79 1.12
CA ASN A 176 -9.60 20.03 -0.04
C ASN A 176 -9.77 21.53 -0.33
N LYS A 177 -9.88 22.36 0.72
CA LYS A 177 -9.97 23.83 0.55
C LYS A 177 -8.71 24.41 -0.06
N ILE A 178 -7.53 23.93 0.34
CA ILE A 178 -6.23 24.37 -0.22
C ILE A 178 -6.10 23.93 -1.69
N LEU A 179 -6.49 22.69 -2.02
CA LEU A 179 -6.38 22.13 -3.37
C LEU A 179 -7.36 22.78 -4.37
N LEU A 180 -8.56 23.16 -3.91
CA LEU A 180 -9.56 23.85 -4.74
C LEU A 180 -9.17 25.31 -4.99
N THR A 181 -8.55 26.01 -4.03
CA THR A 181 -8.11 27.41 -4.21
C THR A 181 -6.92 27.57 -5.16
N THR A 182 -6.10 26.54 -5.36
CA THR A 182 -4.97 26.58 -6.32
C THR A 182 -5.40 26.25 -7.76
N SER A 183 -6.66 25.85 -7.98
CA SER A 183 -7.19 25.53 -9.31
C SER A 183 -7.67 26.74 -10.11
N SER A 184 -7.76 27.93 -9.51
CA SER A 184 -8.28 29.13 -10.16
C SER A 184 -7.23 30.14 -10.61
N GLU A 185 -5.96 29.99 -10.24
CA GLU A 185 -4.90 30.92 -10.66
C GLU A 185 -3.59 30.21 -11.05
N SER A 186 -3.09 30.58 -12.23
CA SER A 186 -1.80 30.28 -12.83
C SER A 186 -1.72 29.07 -13.79
N THR A 187 -1.53 29.43 -15.06
CA THR A 187 -1.05 28.63 -16.19
C THR A 187 0.43 28.26 -16.01
N SER A 188 0.79 27.52 -14.96
CA SER A 188 2.13 26.95 -14.84
C SER A 188 2.05 25.44 -14.65
N ASN A 189 2.61 24.71 -15.61
CA ASN A 189 2.78 23.27 -15.59
C ASN A 189 3.54 22.88 -14.32
N ASN A 190 2.83 22.33 -13.34
CA ASN A 190 3.42 21.79 -12.11
C ASN A 190 3.74 20.30 -12.36
N PRO A 191 5.00 19.89 -12.62
CA PRO A 191 5.32 18.58 -13.18
C PRO A 191 5.98 17.65 -12.15
N PHE A 192 5.62 17.73 -10.86
CA PHE A 192 6.20 16.84 -9.86
C PHE A 192 5.42 15.52 -9.81
N PRO A 193 6.03 14.35 -10.09
CA PRO A 193 5.37 13.10 -9.81
C PRO A 193 5.19 12.97 -8.30
N GLY A 194 3.94 12.75 -7.89
CA GLY A 194 3.59 12.37 -6.54
C GLY A 194 4.24 11.05 -6.09
N GLU A 195 4.10 10.69 -4.82
CA GLU A 195 4.30 9.30 -4.39
C GLU A 195 3.03 8.49 -4.68
N GLN A 196 3.13 7.17 -4.74
CA GLN A 196 1.99 6.28 -4.63
C GLN A 196 1.98 5.67 -3.24
N ILE A 197 0.79 5.48 -2.69
CA ILE A 197 0.59 4.63 -1.53
C ILE A 197 -0.05 3.33 -1.96
N VAL A 198 0.46 2.23 -1.43
CA VAL A 198 -0.09 0.88 -1.61
C VAL A 198 -0.51 0.35 -0.25
N VAL A 199 -1.77 -0.05 -0.14
CA VAL A 199 -2.35 -0.73 1.03
C VAL A 199 -2.71 -2.14 0.60
N VAL A 200 -2.29 -3.13 1.37
CA VAL A 200 -2.69 -4.53 1.18
C VAL A 200 -3.26 -5.07 2.48
N PHE A 201 -4.49 -5.56 2.39
CA PHE A 201 -5.21 -6.20 3.47
C PHE A 201 -5.21 -7.72 3.32
N TYR A 202 -5.18 -8.40 4.46
CA TYR A 202 -5.04 -9.85 4.55
C TYR A 202 -6.09 -10.44 5.49
N ARG A 203 -6.77 -11.50 5.06
CA ARG A 203 -7.76 -12.21 5.90
C ARG A 203 -7.54 -13.73 5.85
N PRO A 204 -7.51 -14.43 6.98
CA PRO A 204 -7.29 -13.90 8.34
C PRO A 204 -5.98 -13.13 8.49
N ALA A 205 -5.92 -12.21 9.46
CA ALA A 205 -4.73 -11.44 9.79
C ALA A 205 -3.50 -12.32 10.06
N GLY A 206 -2.35 -11.89 9.52
CA GLY A 206 -1.06 -12.43 9.90
C GLY A 206 -0.50 -11.78 11.16
N ASN A 207 0.78 -12.04 11.44
CA ASN A 207 1.52 -11.42 12.55
C ASN A 207 0.85 -11.59 13.92
N ASN A 208 0.15 -12.71 14.13
CA ASN A 208 -0.52 -12.99 15.38
C ASN A 208 0.50 -13.42 16.44
N ASN A 209 0.67 -12.60 17.48
CA ASN A 209 1.65 -12.84 18.56
C ASN A 209 1.23 -13.90 19.59
N ARG A 210 0.14 -14.64 19.37
CA ARG A 210 -0.22 -15.78 20.23
C ARG A 210 0.84 -16.90 20.13
N ALA A 211 1.04 -17.61 21.23
CA ALA A 211 2.02 -18.68 21.33
C ALA A 211 1.87 -19.70 20.18
N GLY A 212 2.99 -20.06 19.55
CA GLY A 212 3.05 -21.05 18.47
C GLY A 212 2.57 -20.58 17.08
N GLN A 213 1.98 -19.39 16.97
CA GLN A 213 1.46 -18.90 15.68
C GLN A 213 2.57 -18.67 14.65
N PHE A 214 3.67 -18.01 15.02
CA PHE A 214 4.80 -17.79 14.10
C PHE A 214 5.42 -19.09 13.62
N ALA A 215 5.63 -20.06 14.52
CA ALA A 215 6.18 -21.37 14.17
C ALA A 215 5.31 -22.14 13.16
N THR A 216 3.98 -21.95 13.24
CA THR A 216 3.02 -22.61 12.34
C THR A 216 2.89 -21.90 10.99
N ASN A 217 3.11 -20.58 10.96
CA ASN A 217 2.75 -19.74 9.82
C ASN A 217 3.93 -19.18 9.03
N VAL A 218 5.12 -19.09 9.61
CA VAL A 218 6.34 -18.57 8.96
C VAL A 218 7.33 -19.71 8.79
N LEU A 219 7.13 -20.48 7.72
CA LEU A 219 7.93 -21.67 7.43
C LEU A 219 9.25 -21.32 6.74
N LYS A 220 10.29 -22.13 6.90
CA LYS A 220 11.53 -21.98 6.12
C LYS A 220 11.23 -22.13 4.62
N PRO A 221 11.88 -21.37 3.74
CA PRO A 221 11.75 -21.57 2.31
C PRO A 221 12.22 -22.98 1.94
N LYS A 222 11.50 -23.63 1.03
CA LYS A 222 11.88 -24.92 0.46
C LYS A 222 13.23 -24.74 -0.23
N VAL A 223 14.22 -25.54 0.15
CA VAL A 223 15.49 -25.60 -0.57
C VAL A 223 15.17 -26.09 -1.98
N VAL A 224 15.35 -25.21 -2.97
CA VAL A 224 15.31 -25.64 -4.37
C VAL A 224 16.60 -26.43 -4.58
N SER A 225 16.50 -27.75 -4.65
CA SER A 225 17.61 -28.57 -5.12
C SER A 225 17.88 -28.16 -6.57
N ASN A 226 19.03 -27.52 -6.80
CA ASN A 226 19.54 -27.20 -8.13
C ASN A 226 19.74 -28.47 -8.98
#